data_AF-A0AAV0VH59-F1
#
_entry.id   AF-A0AAV0VH59-F1
#
_cell.length_a   1.000
_cell.length_b   1.000
_cell.length_c   1.000
_cell.angle_alpha   90.00
_cell.angle_beta   90.00
_cell.angle_gamma   90.00
#
_symmetry.space_group_name_H-M   'P 1'
#
loop_
_entity.id
_entity.type
_entity.pdbx_description
1 polymer ?
#
loop_
_entity_poly.entity_id
_entity_poly.type
_entity_poly.pdbx_seq_one_letter_code
_entity_poly.pdbx_strand_id
1 'polypeptide(L)'
;MQKSEPLVHVMYTELHNLLCTLVGRICKTEYIPKSFFNIKVDDLLTVEKMIAVKDIVVNNLIQEEFKEKKMVGKDILFFLKNVQQHYIAAFKHVLETSPIQNSFLKHLQCLGPLERLKSRSCNSILKLSNDLPFDVDDDILLDEWKLLQLDKDEKESDLNRIDIYWKQFFEKKNSTNNLKYPNVTKIVKSCLSLVHGSADVERNFSISGKMLTDERACMNERTLNALLVTKDSLKHYQNKPELVLMTKKLITMAKGAHKHYQNYLEEQKLIKHQKNENKKIEVQIMKQLEETQNKVKENQQEIQEKEKLLKIAREKETQKRGVANKLFEEANKRLKKAILENNIQEAELAHAMLEGVNTVKKEEQQKKKTADALQIQLEKKKASLIQHLSGAK
;
A
#
# COMPACT_ATOMS: atom_id res chain seq x y z
N MET A 1 22.66 -0.29 15.53
CA MET A 1 23.83 -0.93 14.88
C MET A 1 24.55 0.12 14.03
N GLN A 2 25.62 0.74 14.54
CA GLN A 2 26.42 1.77 13.85
C GLN A 2 27.87 1.31 13.59
N LYS A 3 28.08 0.00 13.45
CA LYS A 3 29.42 -0.55 13.19
C LYS A 3 29.60 -0.79 11.69
N SER A 4 30.84 -0.69 11.21
CA SER A 4 31.20 -1.00 9.82
C SER A 4 31.46 -2.49 9.56
N GLU A 5 31.24 -3.33 10.57
CA GLU A 5 31.37 -4.78 10.45
C GLU A 5 30.03 -5.41 10.06
N PRO A 6 30.01 -6.52 9.28
CA PRO A 6 28.76 -7.22 8.98
C PRO A 6 28.09 -7.77 10.25
N LEU A 7 26.84 -7.40 10.48
CA LEU A 7 26.07 -7.82 11.67
C LEU A 7 24.86 -8.71 11.34
N VAL A 8 24.79 -9.21 10.11
CA VAL A 8 23.68 -10.07 9.64
C VAL A 8 23.41 -11.29 10.52
N HIS A 9 24.47 -11.87 11.10
CA HIS A 9 24.42 -13.06 11.93
C HIS A 9 23.76 -12.82 13.31
N VAL A 10 23.80 -11.60 13.84
CA VAL A 10 23.17 -11.23 15.12
C VAL A 10 21.85 -10.50 14.95
N MET A 11 21.56 -9.96 13.75
CA MET A 11 20.40 -9.09 13.52
C MET A 11 19.06 -9.72 13.92
N TYR A 12 18.81 -10.99 13.58
CA TYR A 12 17.59 -11.67 14.02
C TYR A 12 17.51 -11.78 15.55
N THR A 13 18.62 -12.13 16.20
CA THR A 13 18.70 -12.29 17.66
C THR A 13 18.43 -10.96 18.36
N GLU A 14 19.04 -9.87 17.89
CA GLU A 14 18.87 -8.54 18.47
C GLU A 14 17.45 -8.00 18.29
N LEU A 15 16.84 -8.21 17.11
CA LEU A 15 15.44 -7.86 16.88
C LEU A 15 14.51 -8.68 17.78
N HIS A 16 14.77 -9.98 17.93
CA HIS A 16 14.00 -10.83 18.83
C HIS A 16 14.11 -10.37 20.28
N ASN A 17 15.32 -10.04 20.75
CA ASN A 17 15.56 -9.53 22.09
C ASN A 17 14.86 -8.18 22.33
N LEU A 18 14.88 -7.27 21.35
CA LEU A 18 14.16 -6.00 21.42
C LEU A 18 12.65 -6.22 21.57
N LEU A 19 12.06 -7.10 20.76
CA LEU A 19 10.64 -7.44 20.83
C LEU A 19 10.29 -8.08 22.19
N CYS A 20 11.11 -9.01 22.67
CA CYS A 20 10.97 -9.60 24.01
C CYS A 20 11.02 -8.53 25.12
N THR A 21 11.93 -7.56 24.99
CA THR A 21 12.08 -6.47 25.97
C THR A 21 10.86 -5.55 25.97
N LEU A 22 10.32 -5.20 24.80
CA LEU A 22 9.14 -4.35 24.68
C LEU A 22 7.90 -5.06 25.25
N VAL A 23 7.65 -6.31 24.82
CA VAL A 23 6.47 -7.05 25.26
C VAL A 23 6.57 -7.49 26.72
N GLY A 24 7.77 -7.78 27.23
CA GLY A 24 8.01 -8.17 28.62
C GLY A 24 7.73 -7.05 29.63
N ARG A 25 7.58 -5.80 29.19
CA ARG A 25 7.14 -4.69 30.05
C ARG A 25 5.62 -4.66 30.28
N ILE A 26 4.85 -5.33 29.43
CA ILE A 26 3.38 -5.24 29.39
C ILE A 26 2.66 -6.59 29.44
N CYS A 27 3.33 -7.69 29.10
CA CYS A 27 2.78 -9.05 29.11
C CYS A 27 3.49 -9.91 30.16
N LYS A 28 2.75 -10.86 30.74
CA LYS A 28 3.34 -11.82 31.69
C LYS A 28 4.33 -12.71 30.93
N THR A 29 5.47 -12.99 31.55
CA THR A 29 6.60 -13.71 30.94
C THR A 29 6.21 -15.08 30.38
N GLU A 30 5.26 -15.75 31.01
CA GLU A 30 4.72 -17.06 30.62
C GLU A 30 3.99 -17.07 29.27
N TYR A 31 3.47 -15.93 28.81
CA TYR A 31 2.79 -15.81 27.51
C TYR A 31 3.70 -15.25 26.41
N ILE A 32 4.96 -14.92 26.70
CA ILE A 32 5.89 -14.42 25.69
C ILE A 32 6.31 -15.57 24.77
N PRO A 33 6.11 -15.45 23.45
CA PRO A 33 6.40 -16.53 22.52
C PRO A 33 7.92 -16.71 22.33
N LYS A 34 8.35 -17.95 22.11
CA LYS A 34 9.75 -18.29 21.81
C LYS A 34 10.22 -17.81 20.43
N SER A 35 9.29 -17.43 19.55
CA SER A 35 9.57 -16.90 18.21
C SER A 35 8.43 -15.99 17.80
N PHE A 36 8.74 -14.83 17.20
CA PHE A 36 7.73 -13.89 16.69
C PHE A 36 7.31 -14.16 15.24
N PHE A 37 7.71 -15.29 14.67
CA PHE A 37 7.37 -15.66 13.30
C PHE A 37 5.88 -16.00 13.17
N ASN A 38 5.19 -15.38 12.21
CA ASN A 38 3.76 -15.50 11.93
C ASN A 38 2.83 -15.21 13.13
N ILE A 39 3.27 -14.36 14.07
CA ILE A 39 2.45 -13.96 15.21
C ILE A 39 1.52 -12.82 14.84
N LYS A 40 0.24 -12.99 15.15
CA LYS A 40 -0.73 -11.89 15.17
C LYS A 40 -0.64 -11.15 16.49
N VAL A 41 -0.44 -9.84 16.42
CA VAL A 41 -0.26 -9.01 17.63
C VAL A 41 -1.48 -9.05 18.54
N ASP A 42 -2.68 -9.04 17.95
CA ASP A 42 -3.92 -9.00 18.73
C ASP A 42 -4.17 -10.30 19.52
N ASP A 43 -3.60 -11.43 19.09
CA ASP A 43 -3.66 -12.70 19.82
C ASP A 43 -2.73 -12.71 21.04
N LEU A 44 -1.66 -11.90 21.01
CA LEU A 44 -0.67 -11.80 22.09
C LEU A 44 -1.05 -10.75 23.12
N LEU A 45 -1.61 -9.62 22.68
CA LEU A 45 -1.94 -8.46 23.53
C LEU A 45 -3.39 -8.49 24.05
N THR A 46 -3.84 -9.65 24.53
CA THR A 46 -5.15 -9.77 25.19
C THR A 46 -5.10 -9.35 26.65
N VAL A 47 -6.22 -8.89 27.20
CA VAL A 47 -6.32 -8.40 28.58
C VAL A 47 -5.86 -9.46 29.61
N GLU A 48 -6.09 -10.74 29.32
CA GLU A 48 -5.71 -11.86 30.20
C GLU A 48 -4.20 -12.11 30.25
N LYS A 49 -3.51 -11.90 29.13
CA LYS A 49 -2.06 -12.11 28.96
C LYS A 49 -1.25 -10.89 29.39
N MET A 50 -1.87 -9.72 29.38
CA MET A 50 -1.27 -8.48 29.85
C MET A 50 -1.16 -8.43 31.38
N ILE A 51 -0.15 -7.71 31.85
CA ILE A 51 0.03 -7.36 33.26
C ILE A 51 -0.97 -6.24 33.59
N ALA A 52 -1.48 -6.20 34.83
CA ALA A 52 -2.36 -5.12 35.25
C ALA A 52 -1.63 -3.77 35.20
N VAL A 53 -2.33 -2.71 34.82
CA VAL A 53 -1.74 -1.37 34.62
C VAL A 53 -0.94 -0.88 35.84
N LYS A 54 -1.41 -1.21 37.05
CA LYS A 54 -0.77 -0.88 38.33
C LYS A 54 0.59 -1.57 38.54
N ASP A 55 0.82 -2.71 37.90
CA ASP A 55 2.00 -3.55 38.09
C ASP A 55 3.05 -3.30 36.97
N ILE A 56 2.80 -2.34 36.08
CA ILE A 56 3.76 -1.93 35.04
C ILE A 56 4.97 -1.25 35.69
N VAL A 57 6.13 -1.88 35.55
CA VAL A 57 7.39 -1.38 36.12
C VAL A 57 7.96 -0.27 35.24
N VAL A 58 7.93 0.96 35.76
CA VAL A 58 8.63 2.11 35.21
C VAL A 58 10.00 2.31 35.87
N ASN A 59 10.89 3.06 35.21
CA ASN A 59 12.23 3.38 35.72
C ASN A 59 12.16 4.09 37.08
N ASN A 60 13.14 3.86 37.95
CA ASN A 60 13.27 4.45 39.29
C ASN A 60 13.15 5.97 39.27
N LEU A 61 13.73 6.65 38.27
CA LEU A 61 13.64 8.11 38.12
C LEU A 61 12.18 8.60 38.00
N ILE A 62 11.33 7.84 37.29
CA ILE A 62 9.91 8.16 37.13
C ILE A 62 9.17 7.93 38.46
N GLN A 63 9.57 6.91 39.23
CA GLN A 63 8.99 6.65 40.54
C GLN A 63 9.36 7.72 41.58
N GLU A 64 10.57 8.26 41.50
CA GLU A 64 11.02 9.38 42.34
C GLU A 64 10.22 10.65 42.02
N GLU A 65 10.04 10.97 40.74
CA GLU A 65 9.20 12.08 40.27
C GLU A 65 7.75 11.98 40.76
N PHE A 66 7.15 10.78 40.77
CA PHE A 66 5.81 10.59 41.34
C PHE A 66 5.73 10.97 42.83
N LYS A 67 6.80 10.66 43.59
CA LYS A 67 6.89 10.96 45.01
C LYS A 67 7.14 12.44 45.25
N GLU A 68 8.08 13.05 44.51
CA GLU A 68 8.42 14.47 44.62
C GLU A 68 7.22 15.37 44.29
N LYS A 69 6.50 15.06 43.21
CA LYS A 69 5.32 15.81 42.77
C LYS A 69 4.03 15.44 43.51
N LYS A 70 4.08 14.51 44.47
CA LYS A 70 2.92 14.02 45.25
C LYS A 70 1.72 13.67 44.35
N MET A 71 1.97 12.96 43.25
CA MET A 71 0.93 12.64 42.28
C MET A 71 -0.16 11.76 42.90
N VAL A 72 -1.42 12.02 42.53
CA VAL A 72 -2.56 11.25 43.01
C VAL A 72 -2.60 9.89 42.31
N GLY A 73 -3.02 8.83 43.01
CA GLY A 73 -3.07 7.47 42.46
C GLY A 73 -3.85 7.33 41.15
N LYS A 74 -4.90 8.15 40.93
CA LYS A 74 -5.63 8.19 39.65
C LYS A 74 -4.77 8.71 38.50
N ASP A 75 -3.98 9.74 38.72
CA ASP A 75 -3.11 10.33 37.70
C ASP A 75 -1.94 9.40 37.39
N ILE A 76 -1.40 8.71 38.40
CA ILE A 76 -0.38 7.66 38.22
C ILE A 76 -0.94 6.52 37.35
N LEU A 77 -2.15 6.04 37.65
CA LEU A 77 -2.80 4.99 36.84
C LEU A 77 -3.07 5.46 35.40
N PHE A 78 -3.48 6.71 35.21
CA PHE A 78 -3.66 7.29 33.88
C PHE A 78 -2.34 7.36 33.11
N PHE A 79 -1.26 7.80 33.75
CA PHE A 79 0.08 7.79 33.17
C PHE A 79 0.55 6.38 32.79
N LEU A 80 0.42 5.41 33.71
CA LEU A 80 0.80 4.01 33.45
C LEU A 80 0.00 3.39 32.31
N LYS A 81 -1.27 3.77 32.15
CA LYS A 81 -2.09 3.37 30.99
C LYS A 81 -1.52 3.93 29.69
N ASN A 82 -1.08 5.19 29.67
CA ASN A 82 -0.45 5.78 28.49
C ASN A 82 0.89 5.11 28.17
N VAL A 83 1.69 4.78 29.20
CA VAL A 83 2.93 4.00 29.05
C VAL A 83 2.64 2.62 28.45
N GLN A 84 1.60 1.93 28.92
CA GLN A 84 1.18 0.65 28.35
C GLN A 84 0.84 0.79 26.86
N GLN A 85 0.03 1.80 26.51
CA GLN A 85 -0.35 2.07 25.13
C GLN A 85 0.86 2.39 24.25
N HIS A 86 1.84 3.12 24.78
CA HIS A 86 3.10 3.39 24.09
C HIS A 86 3.87 2.11 23.78
N TYR A 87 4.05 1.21 24.75
CA TYR A 87 4.73 -0.07 24.52
C TYR A 87 3.97 -0.96 23.52
N ILE A 88 2.64 -0.97 23.57
CA ILE A 88 1.80 -1.68 22.59
C ILE A 88 2.05 -1.13 21.18
N ALA A 89 1.99 0.20 21.02
CA ALA A 89 2.21 0.85 19.73
C ALA A 89 3.64 0.63 19.21
N ALA A 90 4.65 0.75 20.08
CA ALA A 90 6.04 0.50 19.74
C ALA A 90 6.27 -0.96 19.32
N PHE A 91 5.72 -1.93 20.06
CA PHE A 91 5.81 -3.35 19.72
C PHE A 91 5.14 -3.64 18.36
N LYS A 92 3.92 -3.15 18.14
CA LYS A 92 3.21 -3.26 16.84
C LYS A 92 4.07 -2.71 15.71
N HIS A 93 4.55 -1.48 15.86
CA HIS A 93 5.35 -0.81 14.86
C HIS A 93 6.64 -1.58 14.54
N VAL A 94 7.40 -2.02 15.54
CA VAL A 94 8.64 -2.78 15.32
C VAL A 94 8.34 -4.13 14.67
N LEU A 95 7.28 -4.83 15.06
CA LEU A 95 6.93 -6.11 14.46
C LEU A 95 6.54 -5.97 12.97
N GLU A 96 5.80 -4.91 12.63
CA GLU A 96 5.34 -4.63 11.26
C GLU A 96 6.45 -4.11 10.35
N THR A 97 7.35 -3.29 10.88
CA THR A 97 8.43 -2.67 10.09
C THR A 97 9.71 -3.50 10.02
N SER A 98 9.94 -4.39 10.99
CA SER A 98 11.17 -5.18 11.04
C SER A 98 11.11 -6.41 10.13
N PRO A 99 12.27 -6.87 9.62
CA PRO A 99 12.36 -8.09 8.84
C PRO A 99 12.29 -9.38 9.68
N ILE A 100 11.74 -9.35 10.90
CA ILE A 100 11.68 -10.53 11.80
C ILE A 100 10.82 -11.67 11.24
N GLN A 101 9.88 -11.35 10.35
CA GLN A 101 9.06 -12.31 9.61
C GLN A 101 9.81 -12.97 8.43
N ASN A 102 11.03 -12.53 8.12
CA ASN A 102 11.82 -13.10 7.04
C ASN A 102 12.58 -14.33 7.53
N SER A 103 12.25 -15.50 6.95
CA SER A 103 12.94 -16.77 7.24
C SER A 103 14.42 -16.73 6.89
N PHE A 104 14.79 -16.03 5.81
CA PHE A 104 16.18 -15.89 5.39
C PHE A 104 17.04 -15.25 6.50
N LEU A 105 16.53 -14.18 7.12
CA LEU A 105 17.22 -13.49 8.22
C LEU A 105 17.45 -14.40 9.43
N LYS A 106 16.49 -15.28 9.73
CA LYS A 106 16.62 -16.29 10.79
C LYS A 106 17.75 -17.28 10.47
N HIS A 107 17.88 -17.71 9.22
CA HIS A 107 18.92 -18.66 8.83
C HIS A 107 20.33 -18.06 8.87
N LEU A 108 20.48 -16.75 8.67
CA LEU A 108 21.78 -16.05 8.77
C LEU A 108 22.46 -16.18 10.13
N GLN A 109 21.71 -16.51 11.20
CA GLN A 109 22.27 -16.79 12.52
C GLN A 109 23.34 -17.89 12.48
N CYS A 110 23.23 -18.85 11.57
CA CYS A 110 24.18 -19.96 11.47
C CYS A 110 25.60 -19.53 11.11
N LEU A 111 25.79 -18.29 10.66
CA LEU A 111 27.08 -17.70 10.34
C LEU A 111 27.86 -17.27 11.59
N GLY A 112 27.21 -17.16 12.75
CA GLY A 112 27.90 -16.85 14.00
C GLY A 112 28.79 -18.02 14.45
N PRO A 113 29.98 -17.76 15.03
CA PRO A 113 30.92 -18.81 15.44
C PRO A 113 30.29 -19.93 16.29
N LEU A 114 29.52 -19.55 17.33
CA LEU A 114 28.85 -20.50 18.21
C LEU A 114 27.64 -21.20 17.57
N GLU A 115 26.94 -20.52 16.66
CA GLU A 115 25.76 -21.08 15.97
C GLU A 115 26.16 -22.07 14.89
N ARG A 116 27.28 -21.83 14.21
CA ARG A 116 27.88 -22.72 13.21
C ARG A 116 28.04 -24.14 13.76
N LEU A 117 28.51 -24.28 14.99
CA LEU A 117 28.78 -25.57 15.65
C LEU A 117 27.52 -26.39 15.97
N LYS A 118 26.32 -25.80 15.93
CA LYS A 118 25.08 -26.50 16.27
C LYS A 118 24.58 -27.33 15.09
N SER A 119 24.02 -28.52 15.34
CA SER A 119 23.48 -29.38 14.26
C SER A 119 22.39 -28.72 13.41
N ARG A 120 21.67 -27.74 13.97
CA ARG A 120 20.65 -26.96 13.24
C ARG A 120 21.22 -26.08 12.12
N SER A 121 22.51 -25.73 12.18
CA SER A 121 23.13 -24.85 11.20
C SER A 121 23.23 -25.50 9.81
N CYS A 122 23.28 -26.83 9.73
CA CYS A 122 23.27 -27.58 8.47
C CYS A 122 22.00 -27.31 7.65
N ASN A 123 20.83 -27.29 8.30
CA ASN A 123 19.59 -26.93 7.62
C ASN A 123 19.56 -25.45 7.26
N SER A 124 20.09 -24.58 8.13
CA SER A 124 20.14 -23.14 7.84
C SER A 124 21.02 -22.81 6.64
N ILE A 125 22.21 -23.42 6.49
CA ILE A 125 23.07 -23.14 5.35
C ILE A 125 22.46 -23.62 4.03
N LEU A 126 21.75 -24.75 4.03
CA LEU A 126 20.99 -25.22 2.87
C LEU A 126 19.88 -24.24 2.48
N LYS A 127 19.13 -23.74 3.46
CA LYS A 127 18.08 -22.74 3.22
C LYS A 127 18.66 -21.45 2.66
N LEU A 128 19.80 -20.99 3.19
CA LEU A 128 20.52 -19.83 2.64
C LEU A 128 20.98 -20.08 1.19
N SER A 129 21.47 -21.28 0.86
CA SER A 129 21.87 -21.64 -0.49
C SER A 129 20.72 -21.49 -1.49
N ASN A 130 19.56 -22.05 -1.14
CA ASN A 130 18.36 -22.04 -1.98
C ASN A 130 17.78 -20.62 -2.19
N ASP A 131 17.96 -19.72 -1.22
CA ASP A 131 17.45 -18.35 -1.31
C ASP A 131 18.40 -17.41 -2.08
N LEU A 132 19.63 -17.83 -2.39
CA LEU A 132 20.63 -17.03 -3.11
C LEU A 132 20.55 -17.24 -4.63
N PRO A 133 20.93 -16.24 -5.45
CA PRO A 133 20.72 -16.26 -6.90
C PRO A 133 21.76 -17.10 -7.68
N PHE A 134 22.35 -18.12 -7.04
CA PHE A 134 23.36 -18.97 -7.67
C PHE A 134 23.22 -20.41 -7.22
N ASP A 135 23.57 -21.32 -8.13
CA ASP A 135 23.45 -22.75 -7.89
C ASP A 135 24.68 -23.29 -7.13
N VAL A 136 24.41 -24.23 -6.24
CA VAL A 136 25.37 -24.97 -5.41
C VAL A 136 24.79 -26.35 -5.17
N ASP A 137 25.61 -27.39 -5.33
CA ASP A 137 25.24 -28.75 -4.99
C ASP A 137 25.04 -28.89 -3.46
N ASP A 138 23.81 -29.21 -3.06
CA ASP A 138 23.39 -29.31 -1.66
C ASP A 138 24.13 -30.41 -0.89
N ASP A 139 24.43 -31.55 -1.53
CA ASP A 139 25.12 -32.67 -0.89
C ASP A 139 26.57 -32.30 -0.61
N ILE A 140 27.25 -31.70 -1.60
CA ILE A 140 28.63 -31.22 -1.46
C ILE A 140 28.69 -30.11 -0.40
N LEU A 141 27.73 -29.17 -0.42
CA LEU A 141 27.65 -28.10 0.57
C LEU A 141 27.48 -28.62 2.00
N LEU A 142 26.61 -29.61 2.19
CA LEU A 142 26.41 -30.23 3.50
C LEU A 142 27.67 -30.92 4.01
N ASP A 143 28.38 -31.64 3.14
CA ASP A 143 29.62 -32.30 3.50
C ASP A 143 30.71 -31.30 3.86
N GLU A 144 30.88 -30.23 3.06
CA GLU A 144 31.77 -29.12 3.38
C GLU A 144 31.43 -28.49 4.74
N TRP A 145 30.15 -28.24 5.00
CA TRP A 145 29.69 -27.61 6.24
C TRP A 145 29.91 -28.50 7.47
N LYS A 146 29.64 -29.81 7.37
CA LYS A 146 29.91 -30.77 8.46
C LYS A 146 31.40 -30.90 8.73
N LEU A 147 32.23 -30.98 7.69
CA LEU A 147 33.69 -31.00 7.85
C LEU A 147 34.19 -29.71 8.51
N LEU A 148 33.60 -28.56 8.15
CA LEU A 148 33.90 -27.29 8.78
C LEU A 148 33.51 -27.29 10.28
N GLN A 149 32.38 -27.88 10.67
CA GLN A 149 31.99 -28.01 12.08
C GLN A 149 32.97 -28.83 12.92
N LEU A 150 33.62 -29.82 12.31
CA LEU A 150 34.63 -30.66 12.96
C LEU A 150 36.00 -29.97 13.07
N ASP A 151 36.32 -29.09 12.11
CA ASP A 151 37.47 -28.20 12.18
C ASP A 151 37.24 -27.15 13.30
N LYS A 152 37.60 -27.51 14.53
CA LYS A 152 37.66 -26.58 15.67
C LYS A 152 38.96 -25.80 15.60
N ASP A 153 38.89 -24.53 15.26
CA ASP A 153 40.06 -23.64 15.33
C ASP A 153 40.16 -22.97 16.72
N GLU A 154 41.38 -22.59 17.12
CA GLU A 154 41.69 -22.08 18.48
C GLU A 154 40.99 -20.75 18.85
N LYS A 155 40.32 -20.10 17.89
CA LYS A 155 39.71 -18.76 18.04
C LYS A 155 38.21 -18.75 17.72
N GLU A 156 37.46 -19.72 18.23
CA GLU A 156 35.99 -19.63 18.28
C GLU A 156 35.57 -18.57 19.31
N SER A 157 35.68 -17.30 18.94
CA SER A 157 35.32 -16.17 19.79
C SER A 157 34.41 -15.21 19.05
N ASP A 158 33.29 -14.86 19.69
CA ASP A 158 32.36 -13.82 19.24
C ASP A 158 32.94 -12.39 19.37
N LEU A 159 34.17 -12.25 19.88
CA LEU A 159 34.83 -10.96 20.05
C LEU A 159 35.46 -10.42 18.76
N ASN A 160 35.69 -11.29 17.77
CA ASN A 160 36.28 -10.90 16.50
C ASN A 160 35.23 -10.45 15.49
N ARG A 161 35.61 -9.47 14.66
CA ARG A 161 34.84 -9.04 13.50
C ARG A 161 34.50 -10.26 12.62
N ILE A 162 33.22 -10.42 12.27
CA ILE A 162 32.73 -11.68 11.68
C ILE A 162 33.43 -12.04 10.35
N ASP A 163 33.77 -11.06 9.53
CA ASP A 163 34.49 -11.26 8.27
C ASP A 163 35.96 -11.63 8.48
N ILE A 164 36.60 -11.13 9.53
CA ILE A 164 37.95 -11.57 9.95
C ILE A 164 37.90 -13.02 10.43
N TYR A 165 36.87 -13.39 11.20
CA TYR A 165 36.64 -14.77 11.61
C TYR A 165 36.47 -15.69 10.39
N TRP A 166 35.63 -15.34 9.42
CA TRP A 166 35.41 -16.18 8.24
C TRP A 166 36.59 -16.21 7.26
N LYS A 167 37.45 -15.19 7.27
CA LYS A 167 38.65 -15.14 6.41
C LYS A 167 39.55 -16.35 6.57
N GLN A 168 39.69 -16.88 7.80
CA GLN A 168 40.55 -18.05 8.07
C GLN A 168 40.12 -19.30 7.30
N PHE A 169 38.83 -19.44 7.01
CA PHE A 169 38.28 -20.58 6.27
C PHE A 169 38.31 -20.35 4.75
N PHE A 170 38.23 -19.09 4.29
CA PHE A 170 38.25 -18.75 2.87
C PHE A 170 39.58 -19.05 2.19
N GLU A 171 40.67 -19.02 2.93
CA GLU A 171 42.03 -19.22 2.42
C GLU A 171 42.55 -20.64 2.69
N LYS A 172 41.79 -21.46 3.42
CA LYS A 172 42.18 -22.82 3.79
C LYS A 172 42.20 -23.72 2.56
N LYS A 173 43.34 -24.37 2.33
CA LYS A 173 43.53 -25.29 1.21
C LYS A 173 43.57 -26.74 1.67
N ASN A 174 43.15 -27.64 0.79
CA ASN A 174 43.29 -29.08 0.98
C ASN A 174 44.69 -29.56 0.52
N SER A 175 44.96 -30.86 0.67
CA SER A 175 46.23 -31.48 0.28
C SER A 175 46.53 -31.38 -1.23
N THR A 176 45.53 -31.06 -2.06
CA THR A 176 45.67 -30.85 -3.50
C THR A 176 45.82 -29.37 -3.89
N ASN A 177 46.07 -28.48 -2.92
CA ASN A 177 46.24 -27.03 -3.09
C ASN A 177 44.97 -26.31 -3.62
N ASN A 178 43.82 -26.97 -3.63
CA ASN A 178 42.51 -26.39 -3.93
C ASN A 178 41.88 -25.85 -2.64
N LEU A 179 40.90 -24.94 -2.78
CA LEU A 179 40.14 -24.45 -1.62
C LEU A 179 39.44 -25.62 -0.93
N LYS A 180 39.56 -25.68 0.41
CA LYS A 180 38.96 -26.77 1.21
C LYS A 180 37.44 -26.68 1.26
N TYR A 181 36.88 -25.47 1.22
CA TYR A 181 35.43 -25.21 1.36
C TYR A 181 34.93 -24.19 0.31
N PRO A 182 34.98 -24.50 -0.99
CA PRO A 182 34.63 -23.57 -2.06
C PRO A 182 33.15 -23.13 -2.01
N ASN A 183 32.22 -24.04 -1.78
CA ASN A 183 30.78 -23.75 -1.78
C ASN A 183 30.37 -22.95 -0.55
N VAL A 184 30.85 -23.35 0.63
CA VAL A 184 30.63 -22.59 1.87
C VAL A 184 31.21 -21.18 1.75
N THR A 185 32.43 -21.03 1.21
CA THR A 185 33.06 -19.72 1.01
C THR A 185 32.20 -18.80 0.13
N LYS A 186 31.64 -19.34 -0.95
CA LYS A 186 30.78 -18.59 -1.88
C LYS A 186 29.51 -18.09 -1.17
N ILE A 187 28.83 -18.97 -0.41
CA ILE A 187 27.60 -18.64 0.30
C ILE A 187 27.87 -17.61 1.41
N VAL A 188 28.84 -17.88 2.27
CA VAL A 188 29.17 -17.00 3.40
C VAL A 188 29.56 -15.60 2.92
N LYS A 189 30.42 -15.49 1.90
CA LYS A 189 30.79 -14.18 1.31
C LYS A 189 29.56 -13.43 0.80
N SER A 190 28.65 -14.13 0.14
CA SER A 190 27.41 -13.54 -0.39
C SER A 190 26.52 -13.02 0.74
N CYS A 191 26.31 -13.83 1.79
CA CYS A 191 25.54 -13.44 2.96
C CYS A 191 26.16 -12.27 3.73
N LEU A 192 27.48 -12.26 3.94
CA LEU A 192 28.18 -11.18 4.65
C LEU A 192 28.25 -9.87 3.84
N SER A 193 28.02 -9.94 2.53
CA SER A 193 27.96 -8.77 1.64
C SER A 193 26.59 -8.07 1.67
N LEU A 194 25.61 -8.64 2.37
CA LEU A 194 24.29 -8.03 2.51
C LEU A 194 24.36 -6.75 3.36
N VAL A 195 23.59 -5.76 2.94
CA VAL A 195 23.44 -4.50 3.67
C VAL A 195 22.71 -4.79 4.98
N HIS A 196 23.37 -4.46 6.10
CA HIS A 196 22.94 -4.85 7.45
C HIS A 196 22.69 -3.65 8.37
N GLY A 197 22.78 -2.43 7.85
CA GLY A 197 22.50 -1.22 8.61
C GLY A 197 22.41 0.03 7.72
N SER A 198 21.80 1.08 8.26
CA SER A 198 21.72 2.38 7.60
C SER A 198 23.03 3.16 7.64
N ALA A 199 24.02 2.75 8.44
CA ALA A 199 25.25 3.50 8.66
C ALA A 199 26.06 3.77 7.38
N ASP A 200 26.16 2.80 6.46
CA ASP A 200 26.84 3.02 5.19
C ASP A 200 26.06 3.96 4.26
N VAL A 201 24.72 3.87 4.29
CA VAL A 201 23.82 4.76 3.54
C VAL A 201 23.90 6.19 4.10
N GLU A 202 23.86 6.35 5.43
CA GLU A 202 23.99 7.64 6.13
C GLU A 202 25.36 8.27 5.93
N ARG A 203 26.43 7.46 5.90
CA ARG A 203 27.77 7.92 5.54
C ARG A 203 27.80 8.44 4.11
N ASN A 204 27.15 7.74 3.17
CA ASN A 204 27.03 8.19 1.79
C ASN A 204 26.20 9.48 1.69
N PHE A 205 25.10 9.62 2.43
CA PHE A 205 24.34 10.88 2.51
C PHE A 205 25.17 12.03 3.07
N SER A 206 25.99 11.78 4.09
CA SER A 206 26.90 12.78 4.65
C SER A 206 27.96 13.23 3.63
N ILE A 207 28.46 12.29 2.81
CA ILE A 207 29.39 12.60 1.72
C ILE A 207 28.68 13.42 0.63
N SER A 208 27.44 13.06 0.28
CA SER A 208 26.62 13.79 -0.68
C SER A 208 26.31 15.21 -0.21
N GLY A 209 25.96 15.39 1.07
CA GLY A 209 25.72 16.70 1.66
C GLY A 209 26.94 17.61 1.61
N LYS A 210 28.16 17.07 1.75
CA LYS A 210 29.40 17.84 1.55
C LYS A 210 29.67 18.21 0.08
N MET A 211 29.06 17.51 -0.88
CA MET A 211 29.22 17.78 -2.32
C MET A 211 28.16 18.75 -2.85
N LEU A 212 26.97 18.73 -2.23
CA LEU A 212 25.86 19.66 -2.45
C LEU A 212 26.00 20.87 -1.52
N THR A 213 27.05 21.68 -1.73
CA THR A 213 27.17 22.98 -1.04
C THR A 213 26.15 23.98 -1.59
N ASP A 214 25.84 25.06 -0.87
CA ASP A 214 24.87 26.08 -1.32
C ASP A 214 25.21 26.67 -2.71
N GLU A 215 26.50 26.79 -3.02
CA GLU A 215 27.00 27.20 -4.34
C GLU A 215 26.90 26.11 -5.42
N ARG A 216 26.76 24.84 -5.04
CA ARG A 216 26.66 23.66 -5.91
C ARG A 216 25.32 22.94 -5.82
N ALA A 217 24.32 23.56 -5.19
CA ALA A 217 22.99 22.99 -4.98
C ALA A 217 22.22 22.73 -6.29
N CYS A 218 22.64 23.34 -7.40
CA CYS A 218 22.08 23.11 -8.74
C CYS A 218 22.65 21.90 -9.49
N MET A 219 23.34 20.98 -8.81
CA MET A 219 23.86 19.76 -9.43
C MET A 219 22.75 18.73 -9.67
N ASN A 220 22.65 18.21 -10.89
CA ASN A 220 21.71 17.12 -11.17
C ASN A 220 22.17 15.79 -10.52
N GLU A 221 21.20 14.90 -10.26
CA GLU A 221 21.44 13.60 -9.63
C GLU A 221 22.52 12.78 -10.36
N ARG A 222 22.52 12.81 -11.70
CA ARG A 222 23.50 12.08 -12.52
C ARG A 222 24.94 12.53 -12.25
N THR A 223 25.17 13.83 -12.12
CA THR A 223 26.51 14.39 -11.85
C THR A 223 26.94 14.06 -10.43
N LEU A 224 26.01 14.13 -9.47
CA LEU A 224 26.26 13.73 -8.10
C LEU A 224 26.67 12.25 -8.03
N ASN A 225 25.91 11.36 -8.67
CA ASN A 225 26.22 9.93 -8.72
C ASN A 225 27.57 9.66 -9.38
N ALA A 226 27.89 10.35 -10.50
CA ALA A 226 29.19 10.21 -11.16
C ALA A 226 30.36 10.64 -10.25
N LEU A 227 30.21 11.74 -9.50
CA LEU A 227 31.21 12.21 -8.54
C LEU A 227 31.37 11.25 -7.37
N LEU A 228 30.27 10.75 -6.81
CA LEU A 228 30.30 9.77 -5.71
C LEU A 228 31.00 8.48 -6.14
N VAL A 229 30.66 7.93 -7.31
CA VAL A 229 31.31 6.73 -7.87
C VAL A 229 32.80 6.98 -8.11
N THR A 230 33.18 8.15 -8.64
CA THR A 230 34.58 8.49 -8.87
C THR A 230 35.35 8.59 -7.54
N LYS A 231 34.76 9.25 -6.54
CA LYS A 231 35.35 9.39 -5.21
C LYS A 231 35.49 8.04 -4.51
N ASP A 232 34.49 7.17 -4.63
CA ASP A 232 34.53 5.83 -4.04
C ASP A 232 35.56 4.94 -4.74
N SER A 233 35.64 5.02 -6.07
CA SER A 233 36.67 4.35 -6.85
C SER A 233 38.07 4.80 -6.42
N LEU A 234 38.30 6.10 -6.21
CA LEU A 234 39.59 6.61 -5.72
C LEU A 234 39.92 6.10 -4.31
N LYS A 235 38.95 5.96 -3.42
CA LYS A 235 39.18 5.37 -2.09
C LYS A 235 39.66 3.93 -2.17
N HIS A 236 39.18 3.14 -3.14
CA HIS A 236 39.67 1.79 -3.38
C HIS A 236 41.18 1.77 -3.65
N TYR A 237 41.69 2.80 -4.34
CA TYR A 237 43.11 3.04 -4.57
C TYR A 237 43.78 3.90 -3.49
N GLN A 238 43.26 3.90 -2.25
CA GLN A 238 43.79 4.67 -1.12
C GLN A 238 43.90 6.18 -1.39
N ASN A 239 43.03 6.72 -2.24
CA ASN A 239 43.06 8.10 -2.74
C ASN A 239 44.37 8.47 -3.45
N LYS A 240 45.06 7.50 -4.05
CA LYS A 240 46.27 7.70 -4.84
C LYS A 240 45.93 7.57 -6.32
N PRO A 241 45.83 8.69 -7.07
CA PRO A 241 45.50 8.66 -8.48
C PRO A 241 46.51 7.87 -9.32
N GLU A 242 47.79 7.83 -8.91
CA GLU A 242 48.83 7.09 -9.61
C GLU A 242 48.61 5.57 -9.65
N LEU A 243 47.81 5.02 -8.72
CA LEU A 243 47.49 3.59 -8.67
C LEU A 243 46.29 3.22 -9.54
N VAL A 244 45.59 4.21 -10.11
CA VAL A 244 44.40 3.97 -10.93
C VAL A 244 44.81 3.43 -12.29
N LEU A 245 44.42 2.19 -12.57
CA LEU A 245 44.73 1.54 -13.85
C LEU A 245 43.95 2.17 -15.01
N MET A 246 44.68 2.81 -15.93
CA MET A 246 44.12 3.40 -17.15
C MET A 246 43.81 2.32 -18.19
N THR A 247 42.66 1.67 -18.05
CA THR A 247 42.21 0.63 -19.00
C THR A 247 41.87 1.24 -20.37
N LYS A 248 42.05 0.45 -21.45
CA LYS A 248 41.63 0.85 -22.82
C LYS A 248 40.15 1.27 -22.88
N LYS A 249 39.29 0.60 -22.11
CA LYS A 249 37.87 0.92 -22.00
C LYS A 249 37.65 2.32 -21.42
N LEU A 250 38.37 2.68 -20.36
CA LEU A 250 38.28 4.02 -19.75
C LEU A 250 38.68 5.12 -20.75
N ILE A 251 39.75 4.89 -21.51
CA ILE A 251 40.21 5.81 -22.55
C ILE A 251 39.14 5.98 -23.64
N THR A 252 38.53 4.89 -24.11
CA THR A 252 37.46 4.94 -25.12
C THR A 252 36.23 5.68 -24.59
N MET A 253 35.82 5.44 -23.35
CA MET A 253 34.70 6.15 -22.72
C MET A 253 34.98 7.64 -22.57
N ALA A 254 36.20 8.02 -22.17
CA ALA A 254 36.61 9.41 -22.06
C ALA A 254 36.55 10.12 -23.43
N LYS A 255 37.05 9.47 -24.50
CA LYS A 255 36.98 10.00 -25.87
C LYS A 255 35.54 10.16 -26.37
N GLY A 256 34.65 9.25 -25.99
CA GLY A 256 33.23 9.28 -26.37
C GLY A 256 32.34 10.18 -25.52
N ALA A 257 32.82 10.69 -24.39
CA ALA A 257 32.00 11.35 -23.37
C ALA A 257 31.21 12.56 -23.91
N HIS A 258 31.84 13.40 -24.75
CA HIS A 258 31.17 14.54 -25.34
C HIS A 258 30.00 14.11 -26.24
N LYS A 259 30.23 13.12 -27.11
CA LYS A 259 29.18 12.58 -28.00
C LYS A 259 28.02 11.99 -27.19
N HIS A 260 28.31 11.21 -26.15
CA HIS A 260 27.28 10.65 -25.27
C HIS A 260 26.48 11.75 -24.57
N TYR A 261 27.11 12.86 -24.19
CA TYR A 261 26.42 13.99 -23.58
C TYR A 261 25.49 14.69 -24.59
N GLN A 262 25.93 14.90 -25.82
CA GLN A 262 25.09 15.50 -26.87
C GLN A 262 23.85 14.64 -27.17
N ASN A 263 24.04 13.34 -27.37
CA ASN A 263 22.92 12.42 -27.59
C ASN A 263 21.90 12.47 -26.43
N TYR A 264 22.39 12.51 -25.19
CA TYR A 264 21.52 12.65 -24.02
C TYR A 264 20.71 13.95 -24.03
N LEU A 265 21.32 15.08 -24.41
CA LEU A 265 20.59 16.35 -24.52
C LEU A 265 19.51 16.31 -25.59
N GLU A 266 19.74 15.62 -26.71
CA GLU A 266 18.75 15.40 -27.76
C GLU A 266 17.58 14.52 -27.27
N GLU A 267 17.87 13.42 -26.58
CA GLU A 267 16.85 12.57 -25.96
C GLU A 267 15.98 13.34 -24.95
N GLN A 268 16.60 14.18 -24.11
CA GLN A 268 15.86 15.01 -23.15
C GLN A 268 14.95 16.02 -23.82
N LYS A 269 15.38 16.61 -24.95
CA LYS A 269 14.52 17.50 -25.75
C LYS A 269 13.32 16.74 -26.31
N LEU A 270 13.52 15.53 -26.83
CA LEU A 270 12.45 14.69 -27.38
C LEU A 270 11.43 14.31 -26.31
N ILE A 271 11.89 13.84 -25.13
CA ILE A 271 11.02 13.50 -24.00
C ILE A 271 10.21 14.71 -23.54
N LYS A 272 10.83 15.90 -23.48
CA LYS A 272 10.13 17.13 -23.10
C LYS A 272 9.07 17.51 -24.14
N HIS A 273 9.35 17.35 -25.43
CA HIS A 273 8.38 17.57 -26.49
C HIS A 273 7.17 16.64 -26.35
N GLN A 274 7.41 15.33 -26.24
CA GLN A 274 6.35 14.34 -26.06
C GLN A 274 5.50 14.59 -24.82
N LYS A 275 6.12 14.94 -23.68
CA LYS A 275 5.38 15.30 -22.46
C LYS A 275 4.48 16.51 -22.66
N ASN A 276 4.95 17.52 -23.40
CA ASN A 276 4.15 18.71 -23.68
C ASN A 276 2.99 18.40 -24.64
N GLU A 277 3.20 17.55 -25.63
CA GLU A 277 2.13 17.10 -26.53
C GLU A 277 1.09 16.25 -25.80
N ASN A 278 1.52 15.31 -24.96
CA ASN A 278 0.60 14.50 -24.14
C ASN A 278 -0.24 15.38 -23.21
N LYS A 279 0.37 16.39 -22.56
CA LYS A 279 -0.37 17.36 -21.75
C LYS A 279 -1.40 18.15 -22.55
N LYS A 280 -1.08 18.54 -23.80
CA LYS A 280 -2.04 19.22 -24.68
C LYS A 280 -3.22 18.32 -25.02
N ILE A 281 -2.94 17.05 -25.33
CA ILE A 281 -3.97 16.04 -25.62
C ILE A 281 -4.86 15.80 -24.39
N GLU A 282 -4.27 15.64 -23.20
CA GLU A 282 -5.01 15.47 -21.94
C GLU A 282 -5.94 16.65 -21.65
N VAL A 283 -5.45 17.89 -21.83
CA VAL A 283 -6.28 19.10 -21.67
C VAL A 283 -7.42 19.13 -22.66
N GLN A 284 -7.21 18.67 -23.90
CA GLN A 284 -8.24 18.65 -24.93
C GLN A 284 -9.30 17.58 -24.67
N ILE A 285 -8.90 16.39 -24.20
CA ILE A 285 -9.82 15.33 -23.76
C ILE A 285 -10.66 15.81 -22.56
N MET A 286 -10.05 16.47 -21.58
CA MET A 286 -10.76 17.01 -20.42
C MET A 286 -11.83 18.04 -20.82
N LYS A 287 -11.52 18.95 -21.76
CA LYS A 287 -12.52 19.91 -22.28
C LYS A 287 -13.68 19.21 -22.98
N GLN A 288 -13.41 18.19 -23.80
CA GLN A 288 -14.46 17.42 -24.48
C GLN A 288 -15.34 16.64 -23.49
N LEU A 289 -14.75 16.09 -22.42
CA LEU A 289 -15.49 15.42 -21.35
C LEU A 289 -16.39 16.39 -20.57
N GLU A 290 -15.90 17.60 -20.28
CA GLU A 290 -16.69 18.62 -19.60
C GLU A 290 -17.88 19.10 -20.47
N GLU A 291 -17.64 19.35 -21.76
CA GLU A 291 -18.70 19.71 -22.71
C GLU A 291 -19.77 18.62 -22.85
N THR A 292 -19.36 17.35 -22.91
CA THR A 292 -20.31 16.23 -22.99
C THR A 292 -21.08 16.04 -21.69
N GLN A 293 -20.44 16.19 -20.53
CA GLN A 293 -21.14 16.14 -19.24
C GLN A 293 -22.16 17.27 -19.09
N ASN A 294 -21.83 18.49 -19.53
CA ASN A 294 -22.77 19.62 -19.48
C ASN A 294 -23.98 19.37 -20.38
N LYS A 295 -23.78 18.89 -21.62
CA LYS A 295 -24.88 18.49 -22.52
C LYS A 295 -25.77 17.39 -21.93
N VAL A 296 -25.18 16.41 -21.24
CA VAL A 296 -25.95 15.35 -20.56
C VAL A 296 -26.78 15.92 -19.41
N LYS A 297 -26.23 16.83 -18.60
CA LYS A 297 -26.95 17.50 -17.52
C LYS A 297 -28.14 18.33 -18.03
N GLU A 298 -27.93 19.12 -19.09
CA GLU A 298 -29.00 19.90 -19.72
C GLU A 298 -30.14 18.99 -20.20
N ASN A 299 -29.81 17.91 -20.93
CA ASN A 299 -30.80 16.94 -21.40
C ASN A 299 -31.54 16.24 -20.24
N GLN A 300 -30.86 15.96 -19.12
CA GLN A 300 -31.50 15.38 -17.93
C GLN A 300 -32.49 16.35 -17.28
N GLN A 301 -32.17 17.64 -17.18
CA GLN A 301 -33.07 18.66 -16.64
C GLN A 301 -34.33 18.79 -17.51
N GLU A 302 -34.17 18.85 -18.83
CA GLU A 302 -35.31 18.93 -19.76
C GLU A 302 -36.22 17.68 -19.67
N ILE A 303 -35.65 16.50 -19.46
CA ILE A 303 -36.45 15.27 -19.24
C ILE A 303 -37.24 15.38 -17.94
N GLN A 304 -36.62 15.83 -16.85
CA GLN A 304 -37.30 16.00 -15.56
C GLN A 304 -38.47 17.01 -15.65
N GLU A 305 -38.30 18.11 -16.38
CA GLU A 305 -39.38 19.08 -16.60
C GLU A 305 -40.55 18.45 -17.38
N LYS A 306 -40.26 17.71 -18.45
CA LYS A 306 -41.29 17.01 -19.22
C LYS A 306 -41.99 15.92 -18.41
N GLU A 307 -41.29 15.23 -17.52
CA GLU A 307 -41.89 14.24 -16.60
C GLU A 307 -42.87 14.90 -15.63
N LYS A 308 -42.52 16.07 -15.07
CA LYS A 308 -43.44 16.85 -14.21
C LYS A 308 -44.69 17.28 -14.97
N LEU A 309 -44.54 17.80 -16.18
CA LEU A 309 -45.67 18.20 -17.04
C LEU A 309 -46.57 17.02 -17.38
N LEU A 310 -45.99 15.86 -17.70
CA LEU A 310 -46.73 14.63 -17.97
C LEU A 310 -47.52 14.17 -16.73
N LYS A 311 -46.91 14.23 -15.55
CA LYS A 311 -47.57 13.86 -14.28
C LYS A 311 -48.80 14.75 -14.02
N ILE A 312 -48.66 16.06 -14.17
CA ILE A 312 -49.77 17.02 -14.02
C ILE A 312 -50.88 16.73 -15.05
N ALA A 313 -50.51 16.42 -16.30
CA ALA A 313 -51.49 16.08 -17.34
C ALA A 313 -52.27 14.80 -17.01
N ARG A 314 -51.59 13.75 -16.53
CA ARG A 314 -52.21 12.49 -16.10
C ARG A 314 -53.11 12.67 -14.87
N GLU A 315 -52.72 13.49 -13.90
CA GLU A 315 -53.57 13.83 -12.75
C GLU A 315 -54.86 14.55 -13.17
N LYS A 316 -54.77 15.49 -14.13
CA LYS A 316 -55.96 16.17 -14.68
C LYS A 316 -56.88 15.24 -15.48
N GLU A 317 -56.32 14.23 -16.14
CA GLU A 317 -57.07 13.17 -16.83
C GLU A 317 -57.80 12.28 -15.82
N THR A 318 -57.10 11.75 -14.81
CA THR A 318 -57.69 10.85 -13.80
C THR A 318 -58.76 11.54 -12.96
N GLN A 319 -58.57 12.82 -12.62
CA GLN A 319 -59.61 13.61 -11.95
C GLN A 319 -60.89 13.71 -12.79
N LYS A 320 -60.77 14.04 -14.09
CA LYS A 320 -61.94 14.14 -14.98
C LYS A 320 -62.61 12.79 -15.20
N ARG A 321 -61.84 11.71 -15.34
CA ARG A 321 -62.35 10.33 -15.39
C ARG A 321 -63.10 9.95 -14.10
N GLY A 322 -62.55 10.31 -12.94
CA GLY A 322 -63.19 10.09 -11.65
C GLY A 322 -64.52 10.82 -11.51
N VAL A 323 -64.58 12.08 -11.97
CA VAL A 323 -65.83 12.88 -12.01
C VAL A 323 -66.84 12.25 -12.97
N ALA A 324 -66.42 11.86 -14.18
CA ALA A 324 -67.29 11.20 -15.15
C ALA A 324 -67.87 9.89 -14.61
N ASN A 325 -67.06 9.07 -13.94
CA ASN A 325 -67.50 7.81 -13.34
C ASN A 325 -68.49 8.02 -12.20
N LYS A 326 -68.24 8.99 -11.30
CA LYS A 326 -69.18 9.31 -10.21
C LYS A 326 -70.52 9.80 -10.74
N LEU A 327 -70.51 10.71 -11.72
CA LEU A 327 -71.72 11.21 -12.37
C LEU A 327 -72.48 10.08 -13.08
N PHE A 328 -71.76 9.15 -13.71
CA PHE A 328 -72.35 7.99 -14.37
C PHE A 328 -72.97 6.99 -13.38
N GLU A 329 -72.30 6.70 -12.28
CA GLU A 329 -72.83 5.85 -11.21
C GLU A 329 -74.08 6.46 -10.57
N GLU A 330 -74.07 7.77 -10.32
CA GLU A 330 -75.20 8.48 -9.73
C GLU A 330 -76.38 8.57 -10.70
N ALA A 331 -76.13 8.85 -11.98
CA ALA A 331 -77.15 8.82 -13.03
C ALA A 331 -77.79 7.43 -13.15
N ASN A 332 -76.99 6.36 -13.11
CA ASN A 332 -77.49 4.98 -13.17
C ASN A 332 -78.30 4.59 -11.92
N LYS A 333 -77.90 5.06 -10.73
CA LYS A 333 -78.68 4.84 -9.49
C LYS A 333 -80.05 5.51 -9.58
N ARG A 334 -80.09 6.76 -10.04
CA ARG A 334 -81.33 7.52 -10.20
C ARG A 334 -82.23 6.94 -11.29
N LEU A 335 -81.65 6.50 -12.41
CA LEU A 335 -82.39 5.82 -13.47
C LEU A 335 -83.03 4.51 -12.98
N LYS A 336 -82.29 3.70 -12.22
CA LYS A 336 -82.83 2.47 -11.60
C LYS A 336 -83.98 2.76 -10.65
N LYS A 337 -83.86 3.82 -9.84
CA LYS A 337 -84.92 4.25 -8.91
C LYS A 337 -86.17 4.76 -9.65
N ALA A 338 -85.98 5.55 -10.71
CA ALA A 338 -87.07 6.05 -11.55
C ALA A 338 -87.87 4.92 -12.23
N ILE A 339 -87.20 3.84 -12.66
CA ILE A 339 -87.84 2.65 -13.25
C ILE A 339 -88.65 1.88 -12.20
N LEU A 340 -88.17 1.79 -10.96
CA LEU A 340 -88.85 1.09 -9.86
C LEU A 340 -90.08 1.86 -9.35
N GLU A 341 -90.01 3.19 -9.31
CA GLU A 341 -91.05 4.07 -8.76
C GLU A 341 -91.99 4.64 -9.85
N ASN A 342 -91.76 4.29 -11.12
CA ASN A 342 -92.47 4.81 -12.31
C ASN A 342 -92.53 6.34 -12.36
N ASN A 343 -91.46 7.00 -11.88
CA ASN A 343 -91.35 8.45 -11.74
C ASN A 343 -90.66 9.05 -12.97
N ILE A 344 -91.45 9.62 -13.88
CA ILE A 344 -90.98 10.21 -15.14
C ILE A 344 -90.02 11.40 -14.91
N GLN A 345 -90.22 12.18 -13.84
CA GLN A 345 -89.35 13.32 -13.53
C GLN A 345 -87.93 12.88 -13.13
N GLU A 346 -87.81 11.78 -12.41
CA GLU A 346 -86.51 11.24 -11.96
C GLU A 346 -85.75 10.57 -13.11
N ALA A 347 -86.47 10.09 -14.15
CA ALA A 347 -85.89 9.62 -15.39
C ALA A 347 -85.34 10.77 -16.28
N GLU A 348 -86.05 11.90 -16.36
CA GLU A 348 -85.56 13.10 -17.07
C GLU A 348 -84.30 13.69 -16.42
N LEU A 349 -84.27 13.75 -15.08
CA LEU A 349 -83.08 14.15 -14.32
C LEU A 349 -81.89 13.20 -14.54
N ALA A 350 -82.12 11.88 -14.59
CA ALA A 350 -81.07 10.92 -14.92
C ALA A 350 -80.58 11.07 -16.38
N HIS A 351 -81.47 11.40 -17.32
CA HIS A 351 -81.10 11.67 -18.71
C HIS A 351 -80.22 12.91 -18.84
N ALA A 352 -80.57 14.01 -18.17
CA ALA A 352 -79.75 15.23 -18.13
C ALA A 352 -78.36 14.97 -17.49
N MET A 353 -78.29 14.12 -16.45
CA MET A 353 -77.01 13.69 -15.88
C MET A 353 -76.17 12.85 -16.86
N LEU A 354 -76.81 11.99 -17.67
CA LEU A 354 -76.11 11.21 -18.71
C LEU A 354 -75.58 12.09 -19.85
N GLU A 355 -76.30 13.16 -20.21
CA GLU A 355 -75.77 14.18 -21.13
C GLU A 355 -74.56 14.90 -20.55
N GLY A 356 -74.60 15.26 -19.25
CA GLY A 356 -73.46 15.78 -18.50
C GLY A 356 -72.27 14.82 -18.44
N VAL A 357 -72.52 13.50 -18.35
CA VAL A 357 -71.45 12.48 -18.43
C VAL A 357 -70.81 12.48 -19.82
N ASN A 358 -71.60 12.62 -20.89
CA ASN A 358 -71.08 12.65 -22.25
C ASN A 358 -70.20 13.87 -22.53
N THR A 359 -70.52 15.04 -21.98
CA THR A 359 -69.67 16.23 -22.10
C THR A 359 -68.37 16.07 -21.32
N VAL A 360 -68.41 15.59 -20.07
CA VAL A 360 -67.21 15.34 -19.26
C VAL A 360 -66.33 14.24 -19.88
N LYS A 361 -66.90 13.20 -20.49
CA LYS A 361 -66.15 12.17 -21.23
C LYS A 361 -65.43 12.73 -22.46
N LYS A 362 -66.03 13.68 -23.19
CA LYS A 362 -65.36 14.36 -24.31
C LYS A 362 -64.14 15.15 -23.82
N GLU A 363 -64.27 15.87 -22.69
CA GLU A 363 -63.16 16.57 -22.06
C GLU A 363 -62.06 15.62 -21.55
N GLU A 364 -62.43 14.49 -20.94
CA GLU A 364 -61.49 13.44 -20.53
C GLU A 364 -60.69 12.92 -21.73
N GLN A 365 -61.37 12.61 -22.83
CA GLN A 365 -60.74 12.08 -24.03
C GLN A 365 -59.77 13.08 -24.68
N GLN A 366 -60.08 14.38 -24.59
CA GLN A 366 -59.17 15.44 -25.05
C GLN A 366 -57.94 15.54 -24.15
N LYS A 367 -58.10 15.48 -22.83
CA LYS A 367 -56.97 15.47 -21.89
C LYS A 367 -56.11 14.22 -22.03
N LYS A 368 -56.70 13.06 -22.27
CA LYS A 368 -56.00 11.81 -22.56
C LYS A 368 -55.12 11.93 -23.80
N LYS A 369 -55.66 12.47 -24.91
CA LYS A 369 -54.87 12.73 -26.13
C LYS A 369 -53.67 13.66 -25.87
N THR A 370 -53.84 14.69 -25.04
CA THR A 370 -52.72 15.58 -24.68
C THR A 370 -51.67 14.89 -23.81
N ALA A 371 -52.07 14.03 -22.87
CA ALA A 371 -51.14 13.26 -22.04
C ALA A 371 -50.37 12.21 -22.86
N ASP A 372 -51.05 11.51 -23.77
CA ASP A 372 -50.43 10.51 -24.65
C ASP A 372 -49.43 11.17 -25.63
N ALA A 373 -49.75 12.36 -26.16
CA ALA A 373 -48.83 13.12 -27.01
C ALA A 373 -47.56 13.55 -26.25
N LEU A 374 -47.70 14.01 -25.00
CA LEU A 374 -46.57 14.35 -24.13
C LEU A 374 -45.72 13.11 -23.80
N GLN A 375 -46.34 11.95 -23.58
CA GLN A 375 -45.65 10.70 -23.31
C GLN A 375 -44.79 10.27 -24.51
N ILE A 376 -45.33 10.34 -25.74
CA ILE A 376 -44.58 10.00 -26.96
C ILE A 376 -43.37 10.93 -27.14
N GLN A 377 -43.52 12.23 -26.89
CA GLN A 377 -42.41 13.19 -26.98
C GLN A 377 -41.32 12.92 -25.94
N LEU A 378 -41.72 12.48 -24.75
CA LEU A 378 -40.82 12.15 -23.64
C LEU A 378 -40.02 10.88 -23.94
N GLU A 379 -40.67 9.84 -24.45
CA GLU A 379 -39.98 8.60 -24.84
C GLU A 379 -38.99 8.81 -25.99
N LYS A 380 -39.35 9.64 -26.98
CA LYS A 380 -38.42 10.02 -28.06
C LYS A 380 -37.16 10.71 -27.52
N LYS A 381 -37.30 11.64 -26.56
CA LYS A 381 -36.13 12.29 -25.93
C LYS A 381 -35.31 11.33 -25.08
N LYS A 382 -35.94 10.43 -24.31
CA LYS A 382 -35.24 9.40 -23.54
C LYS A 382 -34.45 8.44 -24.44
N ALA A 383 -35.04 7.99 -25.54
CA ALA A 383 -34.37 7.15 -26.52
C ALA A 383 -33.16 7.86 -27.16
N SER A 384 -33.29 9.14 -27.49
CA SER A 384 -32.19 9.97 -28.00
C SER A 384 -31.04 10.11 -27.00
N LEU A 385 -31.33 10.28 -25.70
CA LEU A 385 -30.30 10.37 -24.65
C LEU A 385 -29.59 9.03 -24.45
N ILE A 386 -30.31 7.91 -24.48
CA ILE A 386 -29.74 6.57 -24.36
C ILE A 386 -28.81 6.26 -25.54
N GLN A 387 -29.19 6.63 -26.77
CA GLN A 387 -28.33 6.50 -27.95
C GLN A 387 -27.04 7.35 -27.84
N HIS A 388 -27.15 8.57 -27.31
CA HIS A 388 -25.98 9.42 -27.05
C HIS A 388 -25.04 8.84 -25.98
N LEU A 389 -25.59 8.14 -24.99
CA LEU A 389 -24.80 7.47 -23.94
C LEU A 389 -24.22 6.12 -24.40
N SER A 390 -24.86 5.41 -25.33
CA SER A 390 -24.40 4.12 -25.85
C SER A 390 -23.39 4.26 -27.00
N GLY A 391 -23.42 5.36 -27.76
CA GLY A 391 -22.43 5.68 -28.80
C GLY A 391 -21.11 6.28 -28.28
N ALA A 392 -21.00 6.49 -26.96
CA ALA A 392 -19.81 7.03 -26.29
C ALA A 392 -18.96 5.95 -25.57
N LYS A 393 -19.19 4.66 -25.89
CA LYS A 393 -18.40 3.52 -25.40
C LYS A 393 -17.40 3.03 -26.43
#